data_AF-A0A5N5Q0I0-F1
#
_entry.id   AF-A0A5N5Q0I0-F1
#
_cell.length_a   1.000
_cell.length_b   1.000
_cell.length_c   1.000
_cell.angle_alpha   90.00
_cell.angle_beta   90.00
_cell.angle_gamma   90.00
#
_symmetry.space_group_name_H-M   'P 1'
#
loop_
_entity.id
_entity.type
_entity.pdbx_description
1 polymer ?
#
loop_
_entity_poly.entity_id
_entity_poly.type
_entity_poly.pdbx_seq_one_letter_code
_entity_poly.pdbx_strand_id
1 'polypeptide(L)'
;MSTLSISVNKSGGSTRRRGDIIQSRYARRSLDLGLGILTFGSGDISWQHGKATHSQAEFFPRPSFFDEHLVVSRETKTQITFVPKPNSTRHGFQAVLHQYHDDGGSCNAIPRLWVNIIRPSDSPVFKIVEEGRLDDFREMLMTGMASLRDHDEAGASLLFYATQQPDLCRFLLQHGPDVDHVAQDPKCGTIRGSTILYVGTALAGMPVHLRSLGLHGRSEVTMQRAIGCVKLLLENGCDPMVPMREVNSGVFPTSYVREVFTMGSLEYMRALLDHSPSLINVKVFDDIDGSSPFDRGMTPLLLRCSGDYPATTESLALLLDRGADIRARDALGRTCLHLLLLGDDAHPVRYRKSSSPDDVRKALRVLIRRGADVYAVDFDGCSASRAIYLWACGIGKV
;
A
#
# COMPACT_ATOMS: atom_id res chain seq x y z
N MET A 1 2.87 44.34 -8.47
CA MET A 1 2.36 43.41 -9.50
C MET A 1 2.46 42.01 -8.94
N SER A 2 1.36 41.51 -8.40
CA SER A 2 1.24 40.23 -7.71
C SER A 2 0.99 39.12 -8.72
N THR A 3 2.04 38.40 -9.13
CA THR A 3 1.90 37.11 -9.79
C THR A 3 1.53 36.06 -8.74
N LEU A 4 0.25 36.07 -8.38
CA LEU A 4 -0.41 34.92 -7.78
C LEU A 4 -0.28 33.75 -8.76
N SER A 5 0.60 32.79 -8.48
CA SER A 5 0.49 31.44 -9.02
C SER A 5 -0.70 30.75 -8.33
N ILE A 6 -1.89 31.31 -8.52
CA ILE A 6 -3.15 30.62 -8.23
C ILE A 6 -3.17 29.47 -9.22
N SER A 7 -2.84 28.28 -8.72
CA SER A 7 -3.32 27.02 -9.28
C SER A 7 -4.81 27.21 -9.59
N VAL A 8 -5.14 27.28 -10.88
CA VAL A 8 -6.50 27.46 -11.40
C VAL A 8 -7.42 26.27 -11.05
N ASN A 9 -6.88 25.22 -10.44
CA ASN A 9 -7.70 24.18 -9.82
C ASN A 9 -7.99 24.56 -8.37
N LYS A 10 -8.95 25.49 -8.18
CA LYS A 10 -9.65 25.58 -6.89
C LYS A 10 -10.13 24.17 -6.52
N SER A 11 -9.69 23.76 -5.34
CA SER A 11 -10.07 22.57 -4.59
C SER A 11 -11.58 22.29 -4.68
N GLY A 12 -11.96 21.42 -5.61
CA GLY A 12 -13.32 20.89 -5.75
C GLY A 12 -13.39 19.48 -6.32
N GLY A 13 -12.25 18.94 -6.77
CA GLY A 13 -12.15 17.51 -7.09
C GLY A 13 -11.76 16.74 -5.84
N SER A 14 -12.69 16.56 -4.90
CA SER A 14 -12.53 15.46 -3.95
C SER A 14 -12.28 14.22 -4.82
N THR A 15 -11.30 13.40 -4.46
CA THR A 15 -11.33 12.01 -4.92
C THR A 15 -12.75 11.51 -4.62
N ARG A 16 -13.51 11.16 -5.66
CA ARG A 16 -14.92 10.76 -5.51
C ARG A 16 -15.04 9.43 -4.74
N ARG A 17 -13.89 8.79 -4.45
CA ARG A 17 -13.72 7.65 -3.55
C ARG A 17 -14.14 8.03 -2.12
N ARG A 18 -15.44 7.95 -1.85
CA ARG A 18 -15.99 7.90 -0.49
C ARG A 18 -16.36 6.46 -0.17
N GLY A 19 -15.40 5.71 0.36
CA GLY A 19 -15.59 4.29 0.67
C GLY A 19 -14.31 3.49 0.65
N ASP A 20 -14.45 2.19 0.92
CA ASP A 20 -13.33 1.27 1.01
C ASP A 20 -12.98 0.72 -0.36
N ILE A 21 -11.69 0.76 -0.71
CA ILE A 21 -11.17 0.05 -1.87
C ILE A 21 -11.24 -1.45 -1.57
N ILE A 22 -11.95 -2.19 -2.43
CA ILE A 22 -12.16 -3.63 -2.28
C ILE A 22 -11.26 -4.43 -3.22
N GLN A 23 -10.84 -3.84 -4.33
CA GLN A 23 -9.98 -4.48 -5.31
C GLN A 23 -9.35 -3.43 -6.22
N SER A 24 -8.07 -3.62 -6.52
CA SER A 24 -7.37 -2.80 -7.51
C SER A 24 -6.50 -3.68 -8.39
N ARG A 25 -6.42 -3.35 -9.68
CA ARG A 25 -5.51 -3.99 -10.64
C ARG A 25 -4.78 -2.91 -11.39
N TYR A 26 -3.49 -3.11 -11.61
CA TYR A 26 -2.66 -2.15 -12.32
C TYR A 26 -1.78 -2.85 -13.34
N ALA A 27 -1.61 -2.22 -14.49
CA ALA A 27 -0.61 -2.55 -15.48
C ALA A 27 0.31 -1.35 -15.66
N ARG A 28 1.62 -1.57 -15.64
CA ARG A 28 2.62 -0.52 -15.84
C ARG A 28 3.68 -0.99 -16.81
N ARG A 29 4.09 -0.11 -17.74
CA ARG A 29 5.22 -0.32 -18.63
C ARG A 29 6.09 0.91 -18.63
N SER A 30 7.40 0.71 -18.73
CA SER A 30 8.37 1.81 -18.83
C SER A 30 9.21 1.65 -20.09
N LEU A 31 9.55 2.78 -20.70
CA LEU A 31 10.37 2.87 -21.89
C LEU A 31 11.49 3.88 -21.63
N ASP A 32 12.74 3.51 -21.91
CA ASP A 32 13.86 4.45 -21.93
C ASP A 32 13.91 5.14 -23.31
N LEU A 33 13.74 6.46 -23.33
CA LEU A 33 13.77 7.28 -24.54
C LEU A 33 15.18 7.81 -24.86
N GLY A 34 16.20 7.40 -24.11
CA GLY A 34 17.55 7.96 -24.18
C GLY A 34 17.69 9.23 -23.34
N LEU A 35 16.77 10.19 -23.47
CA LEU A 35 16.73 11.43 -22.68
C LEU A 35 16.08 11.29 -21.28
N GLY A 36 15.32 10.23 -21.06
CA GLY A 36 14.56 10.02 -19.83
C GLY A 36 13.74 8.73 -19.90
N ILE A 37 13.08 8.40 -18.79
CA ILE A 37 12.22 7.23 -18.68
C ILE A 37 10.76 7.71 -18.78
N LEU A 38 10.03 7.15 -19.74
CA LEU A 38 8.60 7.33 -19.89
C LEU A 38 7.87 6.11 -19.33
N THR A 39 7.02 6.32 -18.34
CA THR A 39 6.24 5.27 -17.69
C THR A 39 4.76 5.47 -17.98
N PHE A 40 4.12 4.44 -18.54
CA PHE A 40 2.68 4.34 -18.73
C PHE A 40 2.11 3.43 -17.65
N GLY A 41 1.05 3.87 -16.98
CA GLY A 41 0.30 3.06 -16.04
C GLY A 41 -1.18 3.14 -16.33
N SER A 42 -1.88 2.02 -16.22
CA SER A 42 -3.34 1.98 -16.20
C SER A 42 -3.76 1.10 -15.04
N GLY A 43 -4.86 1.44 -14.38
CA GLY A 43 -5.41 0.59 -13.34
C GLY A 43 -6.91 0.72 -13.22
N ASP A 44 -7.53 -0.37 -12.79
CA ASP A 44 -8.95 -0.46 -12.50
C ASP A 44 -9.12 -0.68 -11.00
N ILE A 45 -9.91 0.19 -10.38
CA ILE A 45 -10.09 0.27 -8.95
C ILE A 45 -11.57 0.12 -8.69
N SER A 46 -11.92 -0.81 -7.80
CA SER A 46 -13.29 -1.02 -7.32
C SER A 46 -13.34 -0.61 -5.86
N TRP A 47 -14.32 0.22 -5.50
CA TRP A 47 -14.57 0.59 -4.12
C TRP A 47 -16.05 0.45 -3.80
N GLN A 48 -16.29 0.24 -2.53
CA GLN A 48 -17.61 0.11 -1.95
C GLN A 48 -17.90 1.33 -1.10
N HIS A 49 -19.04 1.97 -1.33
CA HIS A 49 -19.44 3.11 -0.52
C HIS A 49 -19.61 2.69 0.94
N GLY A 50 -19.03 3.46 1.85
CA GLY A 50 -19.28 3.27 3.28
C GLY A 50 -20.77 3.45 3.58
N LYS A 51 -21.29 2.73 4.58
CA LYS A 51 -22.65 3.01 5.10
C LYS A 51 -22.68 4.48 5.48
N ALA A 52 -23.50 5.28 4.78
CA ALA A 52 -23.63 6.69 5.10
C ALA A 52 -24.08 6.81 6.56
N THR A 53 -23.19 7.24 7.45
CA THR A 53 -23.63 7.82 8.70
C THR A 53 -24.39 9.07 8.30
N HIS A 54 -25.68 9.14 8.68
CA HIS A 54 -26.51 10.31 8.42
C HIS A 54 -25.85 11.56 9.02
N SER A 55 -25.07 12.27 8.21
CA SER A 55 -24.68 13.65 8.47
C SER A 55 -24.87 14.44 7.17
N GLN A 56 -25.81 15.36 7.30
CA GLN A 56 -26.32 16.34 6.35
C GLN A 56 -25.38 16.72 5.20
N ALA A 57 -25.77 16.34 3.98
CA ALA A 57 -25.60 17.16 2.79
C ALA A 57 -26.64 16.71 1.75
N GLU A 58 -27.77 17.41 1.74
CA GLU A 58 -28.76 17.35 0.67
C GLU A 58 -28.12 17.78 -0.65
N PHE A 59 -28.35 17.02 -1.72
CA PHE A 59 -28.84 17.48 -3.02
C PHE A 59 -29.12 16.21 -3.84
N PHE A 60 -30.38 16.02 -4.23
CA PHE A 60 -31.03 14.86 -4.87
C PHE A 60 -31.71 13.84 -3.93
N PRO A 61 -33.05 13.85 -3.82
CA PRO A 61 -33.79 12.78 -3.17
C PRO A 61 -33.67 11.50 -4.00
N ARG A 62 -33.15 10.42 -3.40
CA ARG A 62 -33.18 9.07 -4.01
C ARG A 62 -34.61 8.50 -3.88
N PRO A 63 -35.22 7.95 -4.95
CA PRO A 63 -36.48 7.24 -4.84
C PRO A 63 -36.30 6.00 -3.97
N SER A 64 -37.19 5.84 -2.99
CA SER A 64 -37.17 4.80 -1.96
C SER A 64 -37.70 3.45 -2.47
N PHE A 65 -36.97 2.80 -3.39
CA PHE A 65 -37.33 1.47 -3.92
C PHE A 65 -36.14 0.60 -4.36
N PHE A 66 -34.94 0.79 -3.77
CA PHE A 66 -33.83 -0.12 -4.01
C PHE A 66 -33.44 -0.83 -2.72
N ASP A 67 -33.48 -2.15 -2.79
CA ASP A 67 -32.89 -3.11 -1.86
C ASP A 67 -31.50 -2.63 -1.42
N GLU A 68 -31.08 -2.91 -0.19
CA GLU A 68 -29.78 -2.53 0.39
C GLU A 68 -28.59 -3.27 -0.27
N HIS A 69 -28.51 -3.27 -1.60
CA HIS A 69 -27.36 -3.74 -2.34
C HIS A 69 -26.20 -2.76 -2.16
N LEU A 70 -25.07 -3.28 -1.72
CA LEU A 70 -23.81 -2.56 -1.62
C LEU A 70 -23.42 -2.01 -3.01
N VAL A 71 -23.54 -0.69 -3.19
CA VAL A 71 -23.18 -0.03 -4.45
C VAL A 71 -21.67 -0.06 -4.63
N VAL A 72 -21.21 -0.88 -5.57
CA VAL A 72 -19.80 -0.97 -5.98
C VAL A 72 -19.59 -0.04 -7.16
N SER A 73 -18.65 0.90 -7.02
CA SER A 73 -18.23 1.76 -8.11
C SER A 73 -16.87 1.35 -8.66
N ARG A 74 -16.62 1.71 -9.92
CA ARG A 74 -15.37 1.41 -10.63
C ARG A 74 -14.72 2.69 -11.12
N GLU A 75 -13.40 2.70 -11.14
CA GLU A 75 -12.57 3.80 -11.59
C GLU A 75 -11.47 3.23 -12.43
N THR A 76 -11.31 3.77 -13.63
CA THR A 76 -10.14 3.54 -14.45
C THR A 76 -9.23 4.74 -14.30
N LYS A 77 -8.03 4.52 -13.76
CA LYS A 77 -6.96 5.52 -13.63
C LYS A 77 -5.89 5.23 -14.69
N THR A 78 -5.62 6.19 -15.56
CA THR A 78 -4.50 6.13 -16.51
C THR A 78 -3.50 7.24 -16.21
N GLN A 79 -2.22 6.91 -16.22
CA GLN A 79 -1.15 7.84 -15.93
C GLN A 79 0.02 7.70 -16.89
N ILE A 80 0.64 8.84 -17.20
CA ILE A 80 1.87 8.93 -17.98
C ILE A 80 2.83 9.82 -17.19
N THR A 81 4.02 9.31 -16.91
CA THR A 81 5.06 10.05 -16.19
C THR A 81 6.35 10.01 -16.99
N PHE A 82 6.95 11.18 -17.21
CA PHE A 82 8.28 11.32 -17.80
C PHE A 82 9.24 11.86 -16.75
N VAL A 83 10.30 11.11 -16.47
CA VAL A 83 11.40 11.53 -15.60
C VAL A 83 12.67 11.66 -16.46
N PRO A 84 13.25 12.86 -16.59
CA PRO A 84 14.46 13.06 -17.37
C PRO A 84 15.68 12.44 -16.68
N LYS A 85 16.69 12.06 -17.47
CA LYS A 85 18.01 11.69 -16.94
C LYS A 85 18.75 12.94 -16.45
N PRO A 86 19.71 12.83 -15.50
CA PRO A 86 20.39 13.97 -14.87
C PRO A 86 20.99 15.00 -15.84
N ASN A 87 21.40 14.56 -17.03
CA ASN A 87 22.07 15.40 -18.05
C ASN A 87 21.15 15.85 -19.21
N SER A 88 19.84 15.61 -19.14
CA SER A 88 18.93 15.93 -20.25
C SER A 88 18.17 17.24 -20.03
N THR A 89 17.16 17.23 -19.16
CA THR A 89 16.35 18.40 -18.82
C THR A 89 16.07 18.39 -17.33
N ARG A 90 15.73 19.55 -16.77
CA ARG A 90 15.27 19.66 -15.37
C ARG A 90 13.76 19.55 -15.23
N HIS A 91 13.04 19.27 -16.32
CA HIS A 91 11.59 19.27 -16.33
C HIS A 91 11.07 17.89 -16.72
N GLY A 92 10.44 17.23 -15.75
CA GLY A 92 9.57 16.10 -16.00
C GLY A 92 8.14 16.55 -16.25
N PHE A 93 7.28 15.63 -16.66
CA PHE A 93 5.84 15.89 -16.66
C PHE A 93 5.09 14.65 -16.20
N GLN A 94 3.89 14.89 -15.68
CA GLN A 94 2.97 13.84 -15.28
C GLN A 94 1.58 14.20 -15.78
N ALA A 95 0.89 13.25 -16.40
CA ALA A 95 -0.49 13.36 -16.81
C ALA A 95 -1.28 12.22 -16.16
N VAL A 96 -2.41 12.54 -15.53
CA VAL A 96 -3.30 11.56 -14.90
C VAL A 96 -4.74 11.83 -15.33
N LEU A 97 -5.41 10.77 -15.77
CA LEU A 97 -6.80 10.74 -16.17
C LEU A 97 -7.54 9.74 -15.28
N HIS A 98 -8.74 10.12 -14.83
CA HIS A 98 -9.64 9.24 -14.11
C HIS A 98 -10.99 9.19 -14.82
N GLN A 99 -11.52 8.00 -14.96
CA GLN A 99 -12.88 7.75 -15.44
C GLN A 99 -13.63 6.96 -14.38
N TYR A 100 -14.78 7.45 -13.96
CA TYR A 100 -15.62 6.84 -12.93
C TYR A 100 -16.86 6.21 -13.56
N HIS A 101 -17.22 5.04 -13.05
CA HIS A 101 -18.40 4.29 -13.42
C HIS A 101 -19.18 3.92 -12.16
N ASP A 102 -20.42 4.38 -12.07
CA ASP A 102 -21.39 4.06 -11.01
C ASP A 102 -22.72 3.60 -11.62
N ASP A 103 -23.67 3.19 -10.77
CA ASP A 103 -25.01 2.74 -11.20
C ASP A 103 -25.79 3.82 -11.98
N GLY A 104 -25.40 5.09 -11.85
CA GLY A 104 -26.00 6.24 -12.51
C GLY A 104 -25.34 6.63 -13.84
N GLY A 105 -24.23 5.99 -14.23
CA GLY A 105 -23.56 6.20 -15.51
C GLY A 105 -22.04 6.33 -15.41
N SER A 106 -21.43 6.85 -16.49
CA SER A 106 -19.98 7.06 -16.59
C SER A 106 -19.64 8.54 -16.68
N CYS A 107 -18.64 8.99 -15.92
CA CYS A 107 -18.14 10.37 -16.00
C CYS A 107 -16.61 10.42 -15.98
N ASN A 108 -16.04 11.38 -16.70
CA ASN A 108 -14.60 11.64 -16.68
C ASN A 108 -14.26 12.72 -15.65
N ALA A 109 -13.20 12.50 -14.89
CA ALA A 109 -12.59 13.56 -14.09
C ALA A 109 -11.89 14.58 -14.99
N ILE A 110 -11.69 15.78 -14.47
CA ILE A 110 -10.83 16.77 -15.11
C ILE A 110 -9.41 16.17 -15.19
N PRO A 111 -8.83 15.99 -16.40
CA PRO A 111 -7.47 15.49 -16.54
C PRO A 111 -6.49 16.41 -15.82
N ARG A 112 -5.52 15.82 -15.11
CA ARG A 112 -4.49 16.59 -14.41
C ARG A 112 -3.18 16.45 -15.15
N LEU A 113 -2.58 17.59 -15.51
CA LEU A 113 -1.28 17.69 -16.14
C LEU A 113 -0.38 18.56 -15.28
N TRP A 114 0.82 18.06 -14.98
CA TRP A 114 1.83 18.75 -14.19
C TRP A 114 3.14 18.80 -14.93
N VAL A 115 3.85 19.91 -14.78
CA VAL A 115 5.28 20.02 -15.07
C VAL A 115 6.00 19.95 -13.73
N ASN A 116 6.91 18.99 -13.61
CA ASN A 116 7.64 18.69 -12.39
C ASN A 116 9.07 19.19 -12.54
N ILE A 117 9.60 19.82 -11.49
CA ILE A 117 10.99 20.31 -11.47
C ILE A 117 11.84 19.21 -10.84
N ILE A 118 12.80 18.69 -11.60
CA ILE A 118 13.79 17.73 -11.11
C ILE A 118 14.93 18.49 -10.44
N ARG A 119 15.17 18.16 -9.17
CA ARG A 119 16.24 18.71 -8.35
C ARG A 119 17.15 17.59 -7.86
N PRO A 120 18.44 17.89 -7.64
CA PRO A 120 19.33 16.97 -6.94
C PRO A 120 18.75 16.57 -5.59
N SER A 121 18.84 15.29 -5.24
CA SER A 121 18.29 14.75 -3.98
C SER A 121 18.90 15.39 -2.72
N ASP A 122 20.11 15.96 -2.81
CA ASP A 122 20.80 16.70 -1.76
C ASP A 122 20.37 18.18 -1.64
N SER A 123 19.39 18.62 -2.44
CA SER A 123 18.88 19.99 -2.39
C SER A 123 18.26 20.33 -1.03
N PRO A 124 18.41 21.58 -0.53
CA PRO A 124 17.90 21.99 0.79
C PRO A 124 16.40 21.74 1.01
N VAL A 125 15.59 21.80 -0.07
CA VAL A 125 14.14 21.58 -0.02
C VAL A 125 13.79 20.19 0.53
N PHE A 126 14.48 19.13 0.08
CA PHE A 126 14.19 17.76 0.51
C PHE A 126 14.57 17.55 1.97
N LYS A 127 15.69 18.14 2.40
CA LYS A 127 16.14 18.11 3.79
C LYS A 127 15.16 18.82 4.74
N ILE A 128 14.70 20.02 4.36
CA ILE A 128 13.72 20.80 5.14
C ILE A 128 12.40 20.02 5.30
N VAL A 129 11.93 19.42 4.21
CA VAL A 129 10.72 18.59 4.18
C VAL A 129 10.88 17.35 5.04
N GLU A 130 12.02 16.67 4.96
CA GLU A 130 12.34 15.50 5.78
C GLU A 130 12.41 15.82 7.27
N GLU A 131 13.01 16.95 7.63
CA GLU A 131 13.12 17.41 9.02
C GLU A 131 11.79 17.94 9.57
N GLY A 132 10.78 18.15 8.72
CA GLY A 132 9.46 18.65 9.11
C GLY A 132 9.45 20.14 9.40
N ARG A 133 10.43 20.91 8.89
CA ARG A 133 10.54 22.35 9.11
C ARG A 133 9.55 23.12 8.21
N LEU A 134 8.26 23.08 8.59
CA LEU A 134 7.16 23.59 7.79
C LEU A 134 7.25 25.10 7.52
N ASP A 135 7.69 25.89 8.49
CA ASP A 135 7.78 27.34 8.31
C ASP A 135 8.91 27.73 7.35
N ASP A 136 10.08 27.10 7.47
CA ASP A 136 11.18 27.25 6.50
C ASP A 136 10.75 26.80 5.10
N PHE A 137 9.98 25.71 5.00
CA PHE A 137 9.43 25.27 3.72
C PHE A 137 8.48 26.29 3.10
N ARG A 138 7.62 26.92 3.90
CA ARG A 138 6.74 28.01 3.44
C ARG A 138 7.52 29.21 2.96
N GLU A 139 8.60 29.58 3.65
CA GLU A 139 9.51 30.64 3.22
C GLU A 139 10.17 30.31 1.86
N MET A 140 10.64 29.08 1.68
CA MET A 140 11.20 28.65 0.39
C MET A 140 10.18 28.72 -0.75
N LEU A 141 8.90 28.43 -0.48
CA LEU A 141 7.82 28.58 -1.47
C LEU A 141 7.58 30.05 -1.81
N MET A 142 7.54 30.93 -0.80
CA MET A 142 7.31 32.38 -1.01
C MET A 142 8.45 33.06 -1.78
N THR A 143 9.68 32.64 -1.52
CA THR A 143 10.89 33.17 -2.17
C THR A 143 11.19 32.54 -3.54
N GLY A 144 10.42 31.53 -3.96
CA GLY A 144 10.61 30.81 -5.22
C GLY A 144 11.81 29.86 -5.21
N MET A 145 12.42 29.61 -4.04
CA MET A 145 13.52 28.66 -3.90
C MET A 145 13.06 27.20 -4.00
N ALA A 146 11.80 26.92 -3.66
CA ALA A 146 11.16 25.62 -3.79
C ALA A 146 9.84 25.71 -4.58
N SER A 147 9.40 24.57 -5.10
CA SER A 147 8.09 24.37 -5.71
C SER A 147 7.41 23.16 -5.08
N LEU A 148 6.07 23.21 -4.93
CA LEU A 148 5.26 22.06 -4.53
C LEU A 148 5.39 20.86 -5.49
N ARG A 149 5.95 21.08 -6.69
CA ARG A 149 6.18 20.07 -7.74
C ARG A 149 7.66 19.71 -7.89
N ASP A 150 8.48 20.02 -6.90
CA ASP A 150 9.85 19.54 -6.84
C ASP A 150 9.85 18.01 -6.67
N HIS A 151 10.66 17.35 -7.50
CA HIS A 151 10.93 15.92 -7.46
C HIS A 151 12.43 15.70 -7.52
N ASP A 152 12.91 14.61 -6.93
CA ASP A 152 14.32 14.26 -7.04
C ASP A 152 14.64 13.55 -8.37
N GLU A 153 15.90 13.16 -8.54
CA GLU A 153 16.41 12.46 -9.73
C GLU A 153 15.81 11.05 -9.92
N ALA A 154 15.29 10.46 -8.85
CA ALA A 154 14.54 9.20 -8.88
C ALA A 154 13.04 9.41 -9.21
N GLY A 155 12.64 10.68 -9.36
CA GLY A 155 11.26 11.08 -9.58
C GLY A 155 10.43 11.06 -8.30
N ALA A 156 11.02 11.01 -7.10
CA ALA A 156 10.29 11.02 -5.85
C ALA A 156 9.82 12.45 -5.51
N SER A 157 8.54 12.61 -5.20
CA SER A 157 7.96 13.90 -4.85
C SER A 157 8.31 14.30 -3.41
N LEU A 158 8.09 15.58 -3.05
CA LEU A 158 8.23 16.03 -1.66
C LEU A 158 7.45 15.18 -0.64
N LEU A 159 6.34 14.54 -1.06
CA LEU A 159 5.54 13.70 -0.18
C LEU A 159 6.29 12.43 0.25
N PHE A 160 7.24 11.92 -0.54
CA PHE A 160 8.13 10.80 -0.14
C PHE A 160 9.00 11.16 1.06
N TYR A 161 9.41 12.43 1.16
CA TYR A 161 10.27 12.94 2.23
C TYR A 161 9.47 13.31 3.49
N ALA A 162 8.18 13.62 3.35
CA ALA A 162 7.31 14.04 4.45
C ALA A 162 6.67 12.89 5.25
N THR A 163 6.98 11.63 4.92
CA THR A 163 6.27 10.46 5.47
C THR A 163 6.44 10.22 6.97
N GLN A 164 7.32 10.96 7.64
CA GLN A 164 7.51 10.96 9.10
C GLN A 164 7.11 12.28 9.77
N GLN A 165 6.51 13.20 9.00
CA GLN A 165 6.22 14.57 9.41
C GLN A 165 4.73 14.87 9.18
N PRO A 166 3.84 14.55 10.14
CA PRO A 166 2.39 14.64 9.96
C PRO A 166 1.90 16.03 9.51
N ASP A 167 2.44 17.11 10.08
CA ASP A 167 2.02 18.47 9.77
C ASP A 167 2.39 18.88 8.34
N LEU A 168 3.60 18.51 7.91
CA LEU A 168 4.08 18.82 6.57
C LEU A 168 3.43 17.89 5.52
N CYS A 169 3.19 16.62 5.87
CA CYS A 169 2.40 15.69 5.07
C CYS A 169 0.99 16.24 4.84
N ARG A 170 0.30 16.70 5.90
CA ARG A 170 -1.01 17.34 5.82
C ARG A 170 -0.97 18.59 4.93
N PHE A 171 0.03 19.45 5.10
CA PHE A 171 0.19 20.65 4.28
C PHE A 171 0.34 20.30 2.79
N LEU A 172 1.20 19.34 2.45
CA LEU A 172 1.37 18.91 1.07
C LEU A 172 0.06 18.35 0.51
N LEU A 173 -0.65 17.49 1.26
CA LEU A 173 -1.93 16.89 0.83
C LEU A 173 -3.01 17.92 0.50
N GLN A 174 -3.07 19.03 1.25
CA GLN A 174 -3.99 20.14 0.97
C GLN A 174 -3.77 20.77 -0.43
N HIS A 175 -2.58 20.62 -1.00
CA HIS A 175 -2.24 21.13 -2.33
C HIS A 175 -2.41 20.10 -3.46
N GLY A 176 -3.03 18.95 -3.19
CA GLY A 176 -3.39 17.94 -4.19
C GLY A 176 -2.19 17.32 -4.94
N PRO A 177 -1.21 16.71 -4.24
CA PRO A 177 -0.23 15.84 -4.86
C PRO A 177 -0.91 14.56 -5.36
N ASP A 178 -0.25 13.81 -6.25
CA ASP A 178 -0.67 12.44 -6.56
C ASP A 178 -0.31 11.54 -5.37
N VAL A 179 -1.33 11.03 -4.68
CA VAL A 179 -1.17 10.19 -3.48
C VAL A 179 -0.80 8.75 -3.80
N ASP A 180 -1.02 8.30 -5.04
CA ASP A 180 -0.58 6.98 -5.51
C ASP A 180 0.72 7.07 -6.32
N HIS A 181 1.47 8.17 -6.16
CA HIS A 181 2.72 8.37 -6.88
C HIS A 181 3.69 7.22 -6.58
N VAL A 182 4.38 6.75 -7.62
CA VAL A 182 5.37 5.69 -7.52
C VAL A 182 6.69 6.18 -8.09
N ALA A 183 7.71 6.14 -7.24
CA ALA A 183 9.06 6.58 -7.56
C ALA A 183 10.07 5.65 -6.90
N GLN A 184 11.30 5.65 -7.39
CA GLN A 184 12.36 4.89 -6.74
C GLN A 184 12.67 5.54 -5.38
N ASP A 185 12.77 4.73 -4.33
CA ASP A 185 13.03 5.25 -2.99
C ASP A 185 14.47 5.82 -2.92
N PRO A 186 14.65 7.11 -2.64
CA PRO A 186 15.97 7.74 -2.57
C PRO A 186 16.83 7.25 -1.39
N LYS A 187 16.23 6.63 -0.36
CA LYS A 187 16.91 6.26 0.90
C LYS A 187 17.10 4.77 1.09
N CYS A 188 16.16 3.95 0.63
CA CYS A 188 16.27 2.50 0.85
C CYS A 188 17.24 1.80 -0.10
N GLY A 189 17.79 2.49 -1.12
CA GLY A 189 18.63 1.86 -2.14
C GLY A 189 17.93 0.73 -2.88
N THR A 190 16.62 0.54 -2.65
CA THR A 190 15.79 -0.39 -3.38
C THR A 190 15.74 0.13 -4.80
N ILE A 191 16.24 -0.68 -5.74
CA ILE A 191 16.14 -0.46 -7.19
C ILE A 191 14.65 -0.43 -7.64
N ARG A 192 13.73 -0.74 -6.72
CA ARG A 192 12.28 -0.79 -6.94
C ARG A 192 11.66 0.59 -6.80
N GLY A 193 10.68 0.87 -7.65
CA GLY A 193 9.74 1.97 -7.44
C GLY A 193 8.77 1.63 -6.31
N SER A 194 8.76 2.44 -5.26
CA SER A 194 7.91 2.30 -4.09
C SER A 194 6.72 3.25 -4.17
N THR A 195 5.58 2.84 -3.62
CA THR A 195 4.45 3.75 -3.39
C THR A 195 4.76 4.67 -2.20
N ILE A 196 4.17 5.86 -2.15
CA ILE A 196 4.32 6.78 -0.99
C ILE A 196 3.95 6.07 0.32
N LEU A 197 2.87 5.27 0.28
CA LEU A 197 2.36 4.53 1.43
C LEU A 197 3.40 3.53 1.98
N TYR A 198 4.18 2.90 1.09
CA TYR A 198 5.27 2.00 1.48
C TYR A 198 6.44 2.74 2.14
N VAL A 199 6.90 3.86 1.55
CA VAL A 199 8.09 4.59 2.03
C VAL A 199 7.93 5.08 3.48
N GLY A 200 6.73 5.52 3.85
CA GLY A 200 6.43 5.89 5.24
C GLY A 200 6.55 4.76 6.24
N THR A 201 6.38 3.52 5.81
CA THR A 201 6.44 2.34 6.69
C THR A 201 7.82 1.68 6.72
N ALA A 202 8.53 1.67 5.59
CA ALA A 202 9.91 1.19 5.52
C ALA A 202 10.85 2.03 6.41
N LEU A 203 10.65 3.35 6.47
CA LEU A 203 11.43 4.27 7.29
C LEU A 203 11.06 4.25 8.80
N ALA A 204 9.88 3.72 9.14
CA ALA A 204 9.34 3.67 10.49
C ALA A 204 9.61 2.36 11.24
N GLY A 205 10.43 1.46 10.65
CA GLY A 205 10.84 0.23 11.31
C GLY A 205 9.96 -0.98 11.03
N MET A 206 9.29 -1.04 9.86
CA MET A 206 8.86 -2.34 9.34
C MET A 206 10.08 -3.27 9.28
N PRO A 207 10.04 -4.44 9.94
CA PRO A 207 11.24 -5.14 10.35
C PRO A 207 12.10 -5.71 9.20
N VAL A 208 11.65 -5.61 7.95
CA VAL A 208 12.39 -5.96 6.71
C VAL A 208 13.71 -5.23 6.55
N HIS A 209 13.85 -4.05 7.17
CA HIS A 209 15.04 -3.22 7.02
C HIS A 209 15.88 -3.08 8.29
N LEU A 210 15.44 -3.65 9.41
CA LEU A 210 16.19 -3.60 10.68
C LEU A 210 17.60 -4.20 10.54
N ARG A 211 17.80 -5.20 9.67
CA ARG A 211 19.12 -5.79 9.44
C ARG A 211 19.97 -5.08 8.39
N SER A 212 19.38 -4.44 7.38
CA SER A 212 20.14 -3.85 6.26
C SER A 212 20.63 -2.43 6.54
N LEU A 213 19.93 -1.66 7.38
CA LEU A 213 20.21 -0.23 7.54
C LEU A 213 20.94 0.12 8.85
N GLY A 214 21.28 -0.85 9.70
CA GLY A 214 21.92 -0.57 10.99
C GLY A 214 21.06 0.26 11.96
N LEU A 215 19.77 0.45 11.65
CA LEU A 215 18.83 1.27 12.41
C LEU A 215 18.25 0.49 13.59
N HIS A 216 19.11 0.10 14.54
CA HIS A 216 18.67 -0.35 15.85
C HIS A 216 18.28 0.88 16.69
N GLY A 217 17.06 0.91 17.21
CA GLY A 217 16.64 1.88 18.24
C GLY A 217 15.97 3.16 17.74
N ARG A 218 14.89 3.08 16.95
CA ARG A 218 14.00 4.23 16.74
C ARG A 218 12.86 4.26 17.76
N SER A 219 12.58 5.45 18.27
CA SER A 219 11.60 5.76 19.32
C SER A 219 10.16 5.47 18.88
N GLU A 220 9.32 5.01 19.81
CA GLU A 220 7.85 4.89 19.66
C GLU A 220 7.24 6.12 18.98
N VAL A 221 7.79 7.30 19.25
CA VAL A 221 7.39 8.58 18.65
C VAL A 221 7.50 8.58 17.12
N THR A 222 8.56 8.00 16.54
CA THR A 222 8.74 7.93 15.09
C THR A 222 7.67 7.04 14.45
N MET A 223 7.39 5.88 15.06
CA MET A 223 6.34 4.98 14.58
C MET A 223 4.96 5.66 14.62
N GLN A 224 4.65 6.40 15.69
CA GLN A 224 3.37 7.12 15.79
C GLN A 224 3.24 8.21 14.73
N ARG A 225 4.32 8.95 14.42
CA ARG A 225 4.32 9.94 13.34
C ARG A 225 4.07 9.30 11.98
N ALA A 226 4.73 8.18 11.70
CA ALA A 226 4.53 7.44 10.46
C ALA A 226 3.10 6.92 10.30
N ILE A 227 2.52 6.34 11.36
CA ILE A 227 1.12 5.91 11.39
C ILE A 227 0.19 7.10 11.16
N GLY A 228 0.50 8.27 11.74
CA GLY A 228 -0.20 9.52 11.48
C GLY A 228 -0.20 9.91 10.00
N CYS A 229 0.96 9.83 9.33
CA CYS A 229 1.06 10.07 7.89
C CYS A 229 0.31 9.03 7.06
N VAL A 230 0.37 7.75 7.42
CA VAL A 230 -0.40 6.69 6.75
C VAL A 230 -1.90 6.96 6.82
N LYS A 231 -2.42 7.34 8.00
CA LYS A 231 -3.82 7.73 8.15
C LYS A 231 -4.18 8.90 7.24
N LEU A 232 -3.35 9.95 7.21
CA LEU A 232 -3.55 11.11 6.32
C LEU A 232 -3.57 10.72 4.84
N LEU A 233 -2.68 9.82 4.40
CA LEU A 233 -2.64 9.34 3.02
C LEU A 233 -3.91 8.57 2.66
N LEU A 234 -4.32 7.64 3.52
CA LEU A 234 -5.54 6.84 3.34
C LEU A 234 -6.79 7.74 3.31
N GLU A 235 -6.90 8.72 4.22
CA GLU A 235 -7.98 9.71 4.26
C GLU A 235 -8.05 10.55 2.97
N ASN A 236 -6.93 10.72 2.27
CA ASN A 236 -6.86 11.42 0.97
C ASN A 236 -7.03 10.48 -0.23
N GLY A 237 -7.46 9.24 0.01
CA GLY A 237 -7.81 8.27 -1.04
C GLY A 237 -6.63 7.50 -1.64
N CYS A 238 -5.49 7.47 -0.94
CA CYS A 238 -4.34 6.65 -1.32
C CYS A 238 -4.76 5.17 -1.38
N ASP A 239 -4.47 4.51 -2.49
CA ASP A 239 -4.83 3.11 -2.70
C ASP A 239 -3.76 2.16 -2.12
N PRO A 240 -4.09 1.36 -1.08
CA PRO A 240 -3.14 0.45 -0.44
C PRO A 240 -2.87 -0.81 -1.27
N MET A 241 -3.61 -1.04 -2.35
CA MET A 241 -3.45 -2.15 -3.28
C MET A 241 -2.58 -1.78 -4.50
N VAL A 242 -2.11 -0.53 -4.61
CA VAL A 242 -1.19 -0.14 -5.68
C VAL A 242 0.08 -1.00 -5.60
N PRO A 243 0.44 -1.71 -6.68
CA PRO A 243 1.64 -2.51 -6.69
C PRO A 243 2.87 -1.61 -6.78
N MET A 244 3.90 -2.00 -6.04
CA MET A 244 5.24 -1.48 -6.22
C MET A 244 5.79 -1.88 -7.60
N ARG A 245 6.73 -1.09 -8.14
CA ARG A 245 7.26 -1.27 -9.50
C ARG A 245 8.02 -2.59 -9.62
N GLU A 246 7.76 -3.30 -10.72
CA GLU A 246 8.48 -4.51 -11.11
C GLU A 246 10.00 -4.29 -11.11
N VAL A 247 10.71 -5.27 -10.57
CA VAL A 247 12.15 -5.42 -10.80
C VAL A 247 12.32 -6.59 -11.75
N ASN A 248 13.17 -6.41 -12.76
CA ASN A 248 13.60 -7.47 -13.68
C ASN A 248 14.27 -8.68 -12.99
N SER A 249 14.44 -8.67 -11.66
CA SER A 249 15.09 -9.71 -10.87
C SER A 249 14.13 -10.80 -10.35
N GLY A 250 12.92 -10.92 -10.90
CA GLY A 250 11.97 -11.98 -10.51
C GLY A 250 11.44 -11.83 -9.08
N VAL A 251 11.44 -10.61 -8.52
CA VAL A 251 10.75 -10.33 -7.26
C VAL A 251 9.40 -9.73 -7.57
N PHE A 252 8.37 -10.43 -7.09
CA PHE A 252 6.96 -10.20 -7.38
C PHE A 252 6.48 -8.79 -7.01
N PRO A 253 5.45 -8.27 -7.70
CA PRO A 253 4.79 -7.04 -7.29
C PRO A 253 4.35 -7.16 -5.82
N THR A 254 4.73 -6.20 -4.98
CA THR A 254 4.29 -6.14 -3.58
C THR A 254 3.35 -4.95 -3.42
N SER A 255 2.17 -5.16 -2.84
CA SER A 255 1.26 -4.09 -2.43
C SER A 255 1.47 -3.71 -0.96
N TYR A 256 1.00 -2.53 -0.55
CA TYR A 256 1.06 -2.11 0.84
C TYR A 256 0.28 -3.06 1.75
N VAL A 257 -0.90 -3.53 1.29
CA VAL A 257 -1.69 -4.55 1.99
C VAL A 257 -0.88 -5.82 2.27
N ARG A 258 -0.18 -6.34 1.25
CA ARG A 258 0.66 -7.53 1.42
C ARG A 258 1.70 -7.30 2.51
N GLU A 259 2.41 -6.18 2.45
CA GLU A 259 3.47 -5.84 3.39
C GLU A 259 2.94 -5.75 4.82
N VAL A 260 1.87 -4.96 5.05
CA VAL A 260 1.29 -4.77 6.38
C VAL A 260 0.85 -6.09 7.02
N PHE A 261 0.21 -6.99 6.27
CA PHE A 261 -0.28 -8.23 6.85
C PHE A 261 0.77 -9.34 6.94
N THR A 262 1.83 -9.30 6.13
CA THR A 262 2.92 -10.28 6.18
C THR A 262 3.89 -10.00 7.33
N MET A 263 4.16 -8.71 7.59
CA MET A 263 5.30 -8.29 8.41
C MET A 263 5.03 -7.05 9.27
N GLY A 264 3.87 -6.42 9.10
CA GLY A 264 3.50 -5.23 9.86
C GLY A 264 3.34 -5.49 11.35
N SER A 265 3.55 -4.41 12.11
CA SER A 265 3.21 -4.35 13.52
C SER A 265 1.69 -4.36 13.71
N LEU A 266 1.25 -4.65 14.93
CA LEU A 266 -0.17 -4.67 15.28
C LEU A 266 -0.83 -3.31 15.03
N GLU A 267 -0.10 -2.23 15.24
CA GLU A 267 -0.54 -0.84 15.08
C GLU A 267 -0.79 -0.48 13.61
N TYR A 268 0.07 -0.93 12.69
CA TYR A 268 -0.15 -0.73 11.26
C TYR A 268 -1.34 -1.52 10.73
N MET A 269 -1.46 -2.80 11.12
CA MET A 269 -2.63 -3.62 10.79
C MET A 269 -3.91 -2.97 11.30
N ARG A 270 -3.89 -2.46 12.54
CA ARG A 270 -5.03 -1.74 13.13
C ARG A 270 -5.33 -0.45 12.38
N ALA A 271 -4.33 0.39 12.11
CA ALA A 271 -4.51 1.66 11.40
C ALA A 271 -5.11 1.45 10.01
N LEU A 272 -4.64 0.44 9.27
CA LEU A 272 -5.17 0.10 7.95
C LEU A 272 -6.61 -0.41 8.03
N LEU A 273 -6.92 -1.32 8.96
CA LEU A 273 -8.26 -1.90 9.11
C LEU A 273 -9.28 -0.95 9.75
N ASP A 274 -8.83 0.00 10.56
CA ASP A 274 -9.69 1.02 11.14
C ASP A 274 -10.15 2.03 10.07
N HIS A 275 -9.30 2.32 9.07
CA HIS A 275 -9.66 3.15 7.93
C HIS A 275 -10.43 2.37 6.85
N SER A 276 -9.95 1.17 6.51
CA SER A 276 -10.46 0.37 5.39
C SER A 276 -10.84 -1.05 5.85
N PRO A 277 -11.95 -1.21 6.60
CA PRO A 277 -12.36 -2.50 7.16
C PRO A 277 -12.65 -3.56 6.08
N SER A 278 -13.09 -3.16 4.88
CA SER A 278 -13.36 -4.10 3.77
C SER A 278 -12.12 -4.85 3.30
N LEU A 279 -10.91 -4.39 3.67
CA LEU A 279 -9.67 -5.10 3.35
C LEU A 279 -9.52 -6.41 4.14
N ILE A 280 -10.29 -6.66 5.20
CA ILE A 280 -10.07 -7.82 6.09
C ILE A 280 -10.10 -9.18 5.37
N ASN A 281 -10.85 -9.27 4.27
CA ASN A 281 -10.95 -10.46 3.41
C ASN A 281 -10.55 -10.18 1.95
N VAL A 282 -9.81 -9.08 1.70
CA VAL A 282 -9.31 -8.79 0.35
C VAL A 282 -8.45 -9.93 -0.12
N LYS A 283 -8.69 -10.39 -1.36
CA LYS A 283 -7.82 -11.35 -2.01
C LYS A 283 -6.76 -10.57 -2.76
N VAL A 284 -5.50 -10.81 -2.43
CA VAL A 284 -4.39 -10.32 -3.23
C VAL A 284 -4.36 -11.14 -4.52
N PHE A 285 -4.44 -10.44 -5.65
CA PHE A 285 -4.36 -11.02 -6.99
C PHE A 285 -3.28 -10.27 -7.73
N ASP A 286 -2.20 -10.95 -8.11
CA ASP A 286 -1.28 -10.40 -9.10
C ASP A 286 -1.37 -11.24 -10.37
N ASP A 287 -1.95 -10.64 -11.40
CA ASP A 287 -1.88 -11.06 -12.81
C ASP A 287 -0.90 -10.14 -13.57
N ILE A 288 0.21 -9.76 -12.93
CA ILE A 288 1.28 -8.99 -13.57
C ILE A 288 2.45 -9.94 -13.82
N ASP A 289 2.49 -10.49 -15.04
CA ASP A 289 3.60 -11.14 -15.78
C ASP A 289 4.72 -11.86 -15.00
N GLY A 290 4.40 -12.63 -13.97
CA GLY A 290 5.36 -13.51 -13.30
C GLY A 290 4.72 -14.29 -12.17
N SER A 291 4.18 -15.46 -12.49
CA SER A 291 3.44 -16.32 -11.57
C SER A 291 4.28 -16.73 -10.35
N SER A 292 4.10 -16.05 -9.22
CA SER A 292 4.20 -16.72 -7.93
C SER A 292 2.88 -17.47 -7.74
N PRO A 293 2.85 -18.82 -7.82
CA PRO A 293 1.64 -19.57 -7.47
C PRO A 293 1.21 -19.36 -6.01
N PHE A 294 2.06 -18.75 -5.19
CA PHE A 294 1.85 -18.52 -3.77
C PHE A 294 1.03 -17.28 -3.44
N ASP A 295 0.83 -16.36 -4.39
CA ASP A 295 0.22 -15.05 -4.09
C ASP A 295 -1.28 -14.99 -4.45
N ARG A 296 -1.75 -15.86 -5.35
CA ARG A 296 -3.17 -15.88 -5.73
C ARG A 296 -4.04 -16.41 -4.60
N GLY A 297 -5.08 -15.64 -4.26
CA GLY A 297 -6.09 -16.05 -3.27
C GLY A 297 -5.67 -15.81 -1.82
N MET A 298 -4.50 -15.20 -1.58
CA MET A 298 -4.05 -14.85 -0.25
C MET A 298 -4.92 -13.74 0.35
N THR A 299 -5.47 -13.99 1.54
CA THR A 299 -6.20 -13.01 2.37
C THR A 299 -5.28 -12.48 3.48
N PRO A 300 -5.61 -11.36 4.17
CA PRO A 300 -4.83 -10.87 5.30
C PRO A 300 -4.49 -11.93 6.36
N LEU A 301 -5.44 -12.82 6.68
CA LEU A 301 -5.19 -13.92 7.61
C LEU A 301 -4.19 -14.93 7.07
N LEU A 302 -4.31 -15.30 5.79
CA LEU A 302 -3.39 -16.23 5.14
C LEU A 302 -1.98 -15.61 5.04
N LEU A 303 -1.87 -14.34 4.64
CA LEU A 303 -0.63 -13.57 4.60
C LEU A 303 0.06 -13.54 5.96
N ARG A 304 -0.71 -13.33 7.03
CA ARG A 304 -0.16 -13.31 8.39
C ARG A 304 0.36 -14.68 8.82
N CYS A 305 -0.27 -15.76 8.37
CA CYS A 305 0.16 -17.13 8.69
C CYS A 305 1.35 -17.60 7.84
N SER A 306 1.46 -17.12 6.60
CA SER A 306 2.56 -17.44 5.68
C SER A 306 3.78 -16.53 5.85
N GLY A 307 3.63 -15.38 6.51
CA GLY A 307 4.63 -14.33 6.53
C GLY A 307 5.89 -14.63 7.34
N ASP A 308 6.91 -13.79 7.10
CA ASP A 308 8.26 -13.93 7.65
C ASP A 308 8.34 -13.63 9.15
N TYR A 309 7.33 -12.93 9.67
CA TYR A 309 7.23 -12.54 11.06
C TYR A 309 6.29 -13.47 11.81
N PRO A 310 6.57 -13.76 13.09
CA PRO A 310 5.72 -14.64 13.87
C PRO A 310 4.29 -14.10 13.87
N ALA A 311 3.36 -14.97 13.48
CA ALA A 311 1.94 -14.76 13.62
C ALA A 311 1.58 -14.71 15.12
N THR A 312 1.82 -13.56 15.75
CA THR A 312 1.58 -13.37 17.18
C THR A 312 0.10 -13.59 17.47
N THR A 313 -0.18 -14.04 18.69
CA THR A 313 -1.55 -14.28 19.15
C THR A 313 -2.42 -13.04 19.03
N GLU A 314 -1.86 -11.86 19.23
CA GLU A 314 -2.54 -10.56 19.15
C GLU A 314 -2.87 -10.20 17.71
N SER A 315 -1.95 -10.47 16.77
CA SER A 315 -2.19 -10.21 15.35
C SER A 315 -3.28 -11.11 14.78
N LEU A 316 -3.26 -12.40 15.13
CA LEU A 316 -4.28 -13.36 14.72
C LEU A 316 -5.63 -13.03 15.36
N ALA A 317 -5.65 -12.70 16.66
CA ALA A 317 -6.86 -12.27 17.35
C ALA A 317 -7.45 -11.03 16.69
N LEU A 318 -6.65 -10.00 16.40
CA LEU A 318 -7.10 -8.78 15.73
C LEU A 318 -7.80 -9.10 14.40
N LEU A 319 -7.17 -9.91 13.54
CA LEU A 319 -7.75 -10.24 12.23
C LEU A 319 -9.06 -11.02 12.38
N LEU A 320 -9.10 -12.02 13.26
CA LEU A 320 -10.29 -12.84 13.49
C LEU A 320 -11.42 -12.04 14.16
N ASP A 321 -11.10 -11.15 15.10
CA ASP A 321 -12.07 -10.25 15.74
C ASP A 321 -12.67 -9.25 14.75
N ARG A 322 -11.93 -8.91 13.69
CA ARG A 322 -12.39 -8.07 12.58
C ARG A 322 -13.12 -8.84 11.48
N GLY A 323 -13.35 -10.14 11.66
CA GLY A 323 -14.12 -10.97 10.72
C GLY A 323 -13.32 -11.56 9.57
N ALA A 324 -12.00 -11.76 9.75
CA ALA A 324 -11.21 -12.52 8.79
C ALA A 324 -11.76 -13.94 8.62
N ASP A 325 -11.93 -14.37 7.37
CA ASP A 325 -12.45 -15.68 7.02
C ASP A 325 -11.42 -16.77 7.34
N ILE A 326 -11.69 -17.51 8.43
CA ILE A 326 -10.84 -18.62 8.88
C ILE A 326 -10.86 -19.82 7.92
N ARG A 327 -11.85 -19.87 7.02
CA ARG A 327 -12.02 -20.92 5.99
C ARG A 327 -11.40 -20.54 4.65
N ALA A 328 -10.78 -19.35 4.56
CA ALA A 328 -10.06 -18.93 3.37
C ALA A 328 -8.99 -19.96 2.96
N ARG A 329 -8.84 -20.11 1.65
CA ARG A 329 -7.87 -21.00 1.01
C ARG A 329 -7.07 -20.23 -0.03
N ASP A 330 -5.78 -20.49 -0.09
CA ASP A 330 -4.92 -19.97 -1.15
C ASP A 330 -5.10 -20.74 -2.48
N ALA A 331 -4.30 -20.42 -3.49
CA ALA A 331 -4.33 -21.08 -4.80
C ALA A 331 -3.92 -22.57 -4.78
N LEU A 332 -3.33 -23.07 -3.70
CA LEU A 332 -3.00 -24.49 -3.50
C LEU A 332 -4.04 -25.21 -2.61
N GLY A 333 -5.14 -24.52 -2.27
CA GLY A 333 -6.18 -25.06 -1.40
C GLY A 333 -5.81 -25.06 0.08
N ARG A 334 -4.67 -24.45 0.45
CA ARG A 334 -4.13 -24.45 1.81
C ARG A 334 -4.86 -23.44 2.68
N THR A 335 -5.20 -23.84 3.89
CA THR A 335 -5.81 -23.00 4.93
C THR A 335 -4.75 -22.32 5.81
N CYS A 336 -5.17 -21.41 6.69
CA CYS A 336 -4.28 -20.76 7.67
C CYS A 336 -3.44 -21.75 8.49
N LEU A 337 -3.99 -22.94 8.84
CA LEU A 337 -3.26 -23.98 9.58
C LEU A 337 -2.13 -24.61 8.76
N HIS A 338 -2.32 -24.81 7.45
CA HIS A 338 -1.27 -25.32 6.57
C HIS A 338 -0.13 -24.30 6.46
N LEU A 339 -0.48 -23.03 6.21
CA LEU A 339 0.49 -21.95 5.99
C LEU A 339 1.37 -21.70 7.23
N LEU A 340 0.80 -21.82 8.43
CA LEU A 340 1.54 -21.64 9.68
C LEU A 340 2.70 -22.63 9.86
N LEU A 341 2.67 -23.75 9.13
CA LEU A 341 3.63 -24.85 9.26
C LEU A 341 4.60 -24.93 8.09
N LEU A 342 4.40 -24.12 7.04
CA LEU A 342 5.35 -24.05 5.93
C LEU A 342 6.72 -23.60 6.45
N GLY A 343 7.74 -24.38 6.08
CA GLY A 343 9.15 -24.12 6.39
C GLY A 343 9.84 -23.25 5.35
N ASP A 344 11.08 -22.85 5.67
CA ASP A 344 11.91 -21.92 4.88
C ASP A 344 12.20 -22.39 3.45
N ASP A 345 12.13 -23.70 3.18
CA ASP A 345 12.51 -24.30 1.89
C ASP A 345 11.39 -24.31 0.84
N ALA A 346 10.13 -24.13 1.25
CA ALA A 346 8.97 -24.21 0.36
C ALA A 346 8.62 -22.87 -0.31
N HIS A 347 9.18 -21.76 0.18
CA HIS A 347 8.97 -20.43 -0.41
C HIS A 347 10.15 -20.08 -1.33
N PRO A 348 9.92 -19.76 -2.62
CA PRO A 348 10.99 -19.29 -3.53
C PRO A 348 11.58 -17.94 -3.08
N VAL A 349 10.90 -17.26 -2.15
CA VAL A 349 11.36 -16.04 -1.52
C VAL A 349 12.05 -16.43 -0.22
N ARG A 350 13.39 -16.42 -0.24
CA ARG A 350 14.26 -16.74 0.89
C ARG A 350 14.05 -15.76 2.04
N TYR A 351 13.04 -16.00 2.86
CA TYR A 351 12.83 -15.26 4.09
C TYR A 351 12.61 -16.25 5.23
N ARG A 352 13.44 -16.11 6.27
CA ARG A 352 13.67 -17.11 7.31
C ARG A 352 12.61 -16.96 8.40
N LYS A 353 11.77 -17.97 8.62
CA LYS A 353 10.76 -18.00 9.67
C LYS A 353 11.44 -18.15 11.03
N SER A 354 11.74 -17.04 11.69
CA SER A 354 12.20 -17.03 13.07
C SER A 354 11.02 -17.09 14.06
N SER A 355 10.20 -18.13 13.98
CA SER A 355 9.15 -18.39 14.99
C SER A 355 9.62 -19.49 15.94
N SER A 356 9.53 -19.25 17.26
CA SER A 356 9.80 -20.32 18.21
C SER A 356 8.70 -21.39 18.09
N PRO A 357 8.98 -22.68 18.37
CA PRO A 357 7.95 -23.70 18.41
C PRO A 357 6.81 -23.38 19.39
N ASP A 358 7.07 -22.59 20.43
CA ASP A 358 6.01 -22.15 21.35
C ASP A 358 5.06 -21.12 20.72
N ASP A 359 5.58 -20.19 19.92
CA ASP A 359 4.76 -19.21 19.20
C ASP A 359 3.85 -19.90 18.18
N VAL A 360 4.40 -20.87 17.44
CA VAL A 360 3.61 -21.71 16.52
C VAL A 360 2.50 -22.45 17.27
N ARG A 361 2.79 -23.04 18.44
CA ARG A 361 1.77 -23.71 19.28
C ARG A 361 0.71 -22.74 19.80
N LYS A 362 1.09 -21.53 20.19
CA LYS A 362 0.15 -20.48 20.63
C LYS A 362 -0.75 -20.05 19.49
N ALA A 363 -0.19 -19.81 18.30
CA ALA A 363 -0.92 -19.45 17.10
C ALA A 363 -1.91 -20.55 16.66
N LEU A 364 -1.47 -21.82 16.61
CA LEU A 364 -2.33 -22.97 16.36
C LEU A 364 -3.50 -23.04 17.36
N ARG A 365 -3.23 -22.84 18.66
CA ARG A 365 -4.28 -22.83 19.68
C ARG A 365 -5.31 -21.74 19.45
N VAL A 366 -4.90 -20.53 19.07
CA VAL A 366 -5.83 -19.45 18.74
C VAL A 366 -6.70 -19.82 17.54
N LEU A 367 -6.10 -20.26 16.44
CA LEU A 367 -6.84 -20.61 15.21
C LEU A 367 -7.83 -21.77 15.42
N ILE A 368 -7.40 -22.85 16.08
CA ILE A 368 -8.27 -24.01 16.37
C ILE A 368 -9.44 -23.59 17.28
N ARG A 369 -9.19 -22.80 18.34
CA ARG A 369 -10.26 -22.29 19.21
C ARG A 369 -11.23 -21.38 18.48
N ARG A 370 -10.78 -20.69 17.43
CA ARG A 370 -11.60 -19.83 16.57
C ARG A 370 -12.30 -20.59 15.44
N GLY A 371 -12.20 -21.93 15.41
CA GLY A 371 -12.95 -22.78 14.50
C GLY A 371 -12.21 -23.13 13.20
N ALA A 372 -10.88 -23.03 13.18
CA ALA A 372 -10.09 -23.51 12.05
C ALA A 372 -10.23 -25.03 11.91
N ASP A 373 -10.46 -25.48 10.68
CA ASP A 373 -10.70 -26.89 10.38
C ASP A 373 -9.39 -27.68 10.31
N VAL A 374 -9.17 -28.53 11.31
CA VAL A 374 -8.00 -29.42 11.37
C VAL A 374 -8.05 -30.57 10.36
N TYR A 375 -9.20 -30.81 9.72
CA TYR A 375 -9.36 -31.87 8.72
C TYR A 375 -9.41 -31.33 7.29
N ALA A 376 -9.35 -30.01 7.10
CA ALA A 376 -9.28 -29.41 5.77
C ALA A 376 -8.05 -29.97 5.03
N VAL A 377 -8.28 -30.39 3.79
CA VAL A 377 -7.24 -30.85 2.86
C VAL A 377 -6.90 -29.78 1.83
N ASP A 378 -5.61 -29.63 1.54
CA ASP A 378 -5.11 -28.89 0.38
C ASP A 378 -5.27 -29.71 -0.91
N PHE A 379 -4.79 -29.17 -2.04
CA PHE A 379 -4.89 -29.84 -3.34
C PHE A 379 -3.95 -31.05 -3.50
N ASP A 380 -2.92 -31.17 -2.66
CA ASP A 380 -2.05 -32.35 -2.60
C ASP A 380 -2.65 -33.46 -1.70
N GLY A 381 -3.82 -33.20 -1.09
CA GLY A 381 -4.50 -34.13 -0.19
C GLY A 381 -3.89 -34.17 1.22
N CYS A 382 -2.97 -33.26 1.55
CA CYS A 382 -2.45 -33.13 2.89
C CYS A 382 -3.51 -32.44 3.76
N SER A 383 -3.89 -33.08 4.87
CA SER A 383 -4.79 -32.46 5.84
C SER A 383 -4.03 -31.56 6.82
N ALA A 384 -4.68 -30.53 7.35
CA ALA A 384 -4.06 -29.65 8.34
C ALA A 384 -3.55 -30.42 9.56
N SER A 385 -4.30 -31.42 10.04
CA SER A 385 -3.88 -32.32 11.14
C SER A 385 -2.65 -33.14 10.79
N ARG A 386 -2.52 -33.62 9.54
CA ARG A 386 -1.32 -34.30 9.05
C ARG A 386 -0.12 -33.34 9.04
N ALA A 387 -0.29 -32.12 8.55
CA ALA A 387 0.75 -31.10 8.58
C ALA A 387 1.20 -30.78 10.02
N ILE A 388 0.24 -30.62 10.95
CA ILE A 388 0.52 -30.38 12.39
C ILE A 388 1.32 -31.54 12.98
N TYR A 389 0.92 -32.78 12.68
CA TYR A 389 1.63 -33.98 13.15
C TYR A 389 3.07 -34.03 12.64
N LEU A 390 3.28 -33.83 11.34
CA LEU A 390 4.60 -33.84 10.71
C LEU A 390 5.52 -32.76 11.31
N TRP A 391 4.99 -31.55 11.48
CA TRP A 391 5.69 -30.46 12.15
C TRP A 391 6.05 -30.79 13.60
N ALA A 392 5.11 -31.34 14.37
CA ALA A 392 5.33 -31.69 15.79
C ALA A 392 6.37 -32.79 15.98
N CYS A 393 6.47 -33.74 15.03
CA CYS A 393 7.46 -34.80 15.05
C CYS A 393 8.85 -34.36 14.53
N GLY A 394 9.00 -33.12 14.05
CA GLY A 394 10.25 -32.66 13.42
C GLY A 394 10.57 -33.40 12.11
N ILE A 395 9.58 -34.09 11.53
CA ILE A 395 9.73 -34.80 10.26
C ILE A 395 9.54 -33.76 9.16
N GLY A 396 10.63 -33.06 8.84
CA GLY A 396 10.67 -31.99 7.86
C GLY A 396 10.27 -32.48 6.48
N LYS A 397 8.98 -32.33 6.15
CA LYS A 397 8.39 -32.20 4.80
C LYS A 397 6.89 -32.04 4.98
N VAL A 398 6.43 -30.79 4.95
CA VAL A 398 5.08 -30.41 4.53
C VAL A 398 5.26 -29.67 3.22
#